data_AF-A0A7L0GVC5-F1
#
_entry.id   AF-A0A7L0GVC5-F1
#
_cell.length_a   1.000
_cell.length_b   1.000
_cell.length_c   1.000
_cell.angle_alpha   90.00
_cell.angle_beta   90.00
_cell.angle_gamma   90.00
#
_symmetry.space_group_name_H-M   'P 1'
#
loop_
_entity.id
_entity.type
_entity.pdbx_description
1 polymer ?
#
loop_
_entity_poly.entity_id
_entity_poly.type
_entity_poly.pdbx_seq_one_letter_code
_entity_poly.pdbx_strand_id
1 'polypeptide(L)' 'MKVPAAALVALLLVATCSPSKAHLDGVPTACCFSYQQRPVPRSLIASAYITSSSCTQPGVM' A
#
# COMPACT_ATOMS: atom_id res chain seq x y z
N MET A 1 7.44 -45.71 -3.59
CA MET A 1 6.17 -45.08 -4.01
C MET A 1 5.77 -43.81 -3.23
N LYS A 2 6.34 -43.50 -2.04
CA LYS A 2 5.82 -42.43 -1.14
C LYS A 2 6.47 -41.05 -1.30
N VAL A 3 7.74 -41.00 -1.72
CA VAL A 3 8.48 -39.77 -2.02
C VAL A 3 7.87 -38.93 -3.15
N PRO A 4 7.45 -39.49 -4.31
CA PRO A 4 6.89 -38.69 -5.38
C PRO A 4 5.53 -38.08 -4.99
N ALA A 5 4.74 -38.78 -4.17
CA ALA A 5 3.47 -38.27 -3.66
C ALA A 5 3.68 -37.07 -2.73
N ALA A 6 4.66 -37.14 -1.81
CA ALA A 6 4.98 -36.03 -0.92
C ALA A 6 5.51 -34.81 -1.69
N ALA A 7 6.35 -35.04 -2.72
CA ALA A 7 6.86 -33.97 -3.58
C ALA A 7 5.74 -33.28 -4.38
N LEU A 8 4.79 -34.07 -4.91
CA LEU A 8 3.60 -33.55 -5.60
C LEU A 8 2.75 -32.67 -4.68
N VAL A 9 2.49 -33.14 -3.45
CA VAL A 9 1.71 -32.37 -2.47
C VAL A 9 2.41 -31.06 -2.11
N ALA A 10 3.72 -31.08 -1.89
CA ALA A 10 4.49 -29.88 -1.61
C ALA A 10 4.46 -28.87 -2.78
N LEU A 11 4.60 -29.34 -4.02
CA LEU A 11 4.48 -28.50 -5.21
C LEU A 11 3.09 -27.87 -5.35
N LEU A 12 2.04 -28.64 -5.09
CA LEU A 12 0.65 -28.14 -5.14
C LEU A 12 0.40 -27.06 -4.09
N LEU A 13 0.89 -27.24 -2.85
CA LEU A 13 0.75 -26.26 -1.78
C LEU A 13 1.44 -24.93 -2.12
N VAL A 14 2.65 -24.99 -2.66
CA VAL A 14 3.40 -23.80 -3.09
C VAL A 14 2.68 -23.10 -4.25
N ALA A 15 2.13 -23.85 -5.20
CA ALA A 15 1.36 -23.29 -6.31
C ALA A 15 0.08 -22.57 -5.85
N THR A 16 -0.56 -23.02 -4.77
CA THR A 16 -1.75 -22.37 -4.21
C THR A 16 -1.44 -21.14 -3.34
N CYS A 17 -0.19 -20.95 -2.94
CA CYS A 17 0.22 -19.81 -2.14
C CYS A 17 0.43 -18.57 -3.02
N SER A 18 -0.66 -17.94 -3.44
CA SER A 18 -0.61 -16.65 -4.11
C SER A 18 -0.60 -15.52 -3.07
N PRO A 19 0.34 -14.57 -3.13
CA PRO A 19 0.27 -13.38 -2.29
C PRO A 19 -1.00 -12.60 -2.66
N SER A 20 -1.95 -12.49 -1.73
CA SER A 20 -3.12 -11.65 -1.90
C SER A 20 -2.67 -10.20 -1.96
N LYS A 21 -2.73 -9.57 -3.14
CA LYS A 21 -2.59 -8.12 -3.26
C LYS A 21 -3.95 -7.50 -3.02
N ALA A 22 -4.06 -6.68 -1.98
CA ALA A 22 -5.20 -5.80 -1.84
C ALA A 22 -5.23 -4.88 -3.06
N HIS A 23 -6.27 -5.01 -3.87
CA HIS A 23 -6.52 -4.12 -4.99
C HIS A 23 -7.31 -2.94 -4.44
N LEU A 24 -6.66 -1.78 -4.30
CA LEU A 24 -7.31 -0.54 -3.85
C LEU A 24 -8.02 0.18 -5.02
N ASP A 25 -8.27 -0.50 -6.13
CA ASP A 25 -8.97 0.08 -7.26
C ASP A 25 -10.38 0.52 -6.84
N GLY A 26 -10.61 1.82 -6.94
CA GLY A 26 -11.86 2.48 -6.51
C GLY A 26 -11.80 3.14 -5.12
N VAL A 27 -10.73 2.96 -4.33
CA VAL A 27 -10.53 3.75 -3.11
C VAL A 27 -10.01 5.14 -3.51
N PRO A 28 -10.75 6.22 -3.20
CA PRO A 28 -10.29 7.57 -3.53
C PRO A 28 -8.98 7.87 -2.81
N THR A 29 -8.03 8.42 -3.55
CA THR A 29 -6.75 8.88 -3.00
C THR A 29 -6.88 10.33 -2.58
N ALA A 30 -6.45 10.66 -1.36
CA ALA A 30 -6.38 12.04 -0.90
C ALA A 30 -5.23 12.79 -1.59
N CYS A 31 -5.54 13.94 -2.19
CA CYS A 31 -4.57 14.82 -2.85
C CYS A 31 -4.70 16.25 -2.33
N CYS A 32 -3.59 16.99 -2.36
CA CYS A 32 -3.58 18.43 -2.08
C CYS A 32 -3.83 19.20 -3.38
N PHE A 33 -4.82 20.10 -3.38
CA PHE A 33 -5.07 21.03 -4.48
C PHE A 33 -4.67 22.48 -4.14
N SER A 34 -4.39 22.74 -2.87
CA SER A 34 -3.91 24.02 -2.34
C SER A 34 -3.06 23.77 -1.09
N TYR A 35 -2.28 24.79 -0.70
CA TYR A 35 -1.32 24.68 0.41
C TYR A 35 -1.61 25.72 1.50
N GLN A 36 -1.36 25.33 2.74
CA GLN A 36 -1.41 26.21 3.89
C GLN A 36 -0.32 27.29 3.73
N GLN A 37 -0.73 28.56 3.60
CA GLN A 37 0.19 29.69 3.41
C GLN A 37 0.96 30.07 4.68
N ARG A 38 0.47 29.69 5.86
CA ARG A 38 1.09 29.99 7.15
C ARG A 38 1.67 28.74 7.80
N PRO A 39 2.83 28.82 8.48
CA PRO A 39 3.41 27.69 9.18
C PRO A 39 2.47 27.12 10.26
N VAL A 40 2.41 25.78 10.35
CA VAL A 40 1.72 25.08 11.43
C VAL A 40 2.69 24.91 12.61
N PRO A 41 2.29 25.26 13.84
CA PRO A 41 3.12 25.00 15.02
C PRO A 41 3.43 23.50 15.15
N ARG A 42 4.72 23.15 15.19
CA ARG A 42 5.18 21.75 15.20
C ARG A 42 4.62 20.94 16.37
N SER A 43 4.41 21.59 17.52
CA SER A 43 3.83 20.95 18.71
C SER A 43 2.40 20.45 18.51
N LEU A 44 1.70 20.91 17.47
CA LEU A 44 0.33 20.51 17.14
C LEU A 44 0.26 19.41 16.08
N ILE A 45 1.39 19.01 15.48
CA ILE A 45 1.44 18.01 14.41
C ILE A 45 1.53 16.62 15.04
N ALA A 46 0.45 15.83 14.92
CA ALA A 46 0.41 14.45 15.41
C ALA A 46 1.11 13.47 14.44
N SER A 47 1.02 13.72 13.14
CA SER A 47 1.60 12.90 12.07
C SER A 47 1.77 13.75 10.81
N ALA A 48 2.66 13.32 9.93
CA ALA A 48 2.80 13.87 8.58
C ALA A 48 3.12 12.75 7.59
N TYR A 49 2.48 12.76 6.42
CA TYR A 49 2.73 11.78 5.36
C TYR A 49 2.69 12.40 3.97
N ILE A 50 3.47 11.84 3.05
CA ILE A 50 3.54 12.28 1.65
C ILE A 50 2.32 11.73 0.91
N THR A 51 1.68 12.55 0.10
CA THR A 51 0.55 12.13 -0.76
C THR A 51 1.01 11.17 -1.85
N SER A 52 0.08 10.40 -2.41
CA SER A 52 0.38 9.45 -3.50
C SER A 52 1.02 10.15 -4.71
N SER A 53 1.88 9.42 -5.43
CA SER A 53 2.45 9.84 -6.71
C SER A 53 1.41 9.92 -7.83
N SER A 54 0.21 9.37 -7.63
CA SER A 54 -0.92 9.51 -8.55
C SER A 54 -1.57 10.90 -8.52
N CYS A 55 -1.27 11.73 -7.51
CA CYS A 55 -1.75 13.10 -7.45
C CYS A 55 -1.04 13.98 -8.49
N THR A 56 -1.75 14.96 -9.04
CA THR A 56 -1.19 15.90 -10.03
C THR A 56 -0.17 16.88 -9.43
N GLN A 57 -0.24 17.12 -8.12
CA GLN A 57 0.71 17.96 -7.39
C GLN A 57 1.28 17.21 -6.19
N PRO A 58 2.55 17.45 -5.83
CA PRO A 58 3.15 16.87 -4.64
C PRO A 58 2.57 17.52 -3.37
N GLY A 59 2.35 16.72 -2.32
CA GLY A 59 1.79 17.22 -1.06
C GLY A 59 2.28 16.44 0.16
N VAL A 60 2.17 17.08 1.31
CA VAL A 60 2.31 16.47 2.64
C VAL A 60 1.07 16.85 3.44
N MET A 61 0.43 15.86 4.07
CA MET A 61 -0.68 16.05 5.00
C MET A 61 -0.28 15.68 6.41
#